data_AF-A0A350CMR5-F1
#
_entry.id   AF-A0A350CMR5-F1
#
_cell.length_a   1.000
_cell.length_b   1.000
_cell.length_c   1.000
_cell.angle_alpha   90.00
_cell.angle_beta   90.00
_cell.angle_gamma   90.00
#
_symmetry.space_group_name_H-M   'P 1'
#
loop_
_entity.id
_entity.type
_entity.pdbx_description
1 polymer ?
#
loop_
_entity_poly.entity_id
_entity_poly.type
_entity_poly.pdbx_seq_one_letter_code
_entity_poly.pdbx_strand_id
1 'polypeptide(L)' 'MMPGVVSLPHGWGHDLAGTRLGVAAERPGVNLNALLDENLRDPLSGNAVLSGVAVEMAPL' A
#
# COMPACT_ATOMS: atom_id res chain seq x y z
N MET A 1 -17.33 -3.90 -7.82
CA MET A 1 -15.95 -3.71 -8.33
C MET A 1 -15.99 -3.75 -9.84
N MET A 2 -15.28 -2.85 -10.52
CA MET A 2 -15.13 -2.93 -11.98
C MET A 2 -14.17 -4.10 -12.33
N PRO A 3 -14.42 -4.84 -13.42
CA PRO A 3 -13.47 -5.84 -13.90
C PRO A 3 -12.07 -5.25 -14.09
N GLY A 4 -11.04 -5.97 -13.63
CA GLY A 4 -9.64 -5.53 -13.69
C GLY A 4 -9.19 -4.60 -12.57
N VAL A 5 -10.07 -4.25 -11.62
CA VAL A 5 -9.73 -3.42 -10.47
C VAL A 5 -9.69 -4.27 -9.19
N VAL A 6 -8.60 -4.13 -8.44
CA VAL A 6 -8.49 -4.64 -7.07
C VAL A 6 -8.56 -3.50 -6.07
N SER A 7 -9.12 -3.76 -4.90
CA SER A 7 -8.97 -2.89 -3.74
C SER A 7 -8.41 -3.72 -2.60
N LEU A 8 -7.37 -3.16 -1.99
CA LEU A 8 -6.74 -3.70 -0.81
C LEU A 8 -7.04 -2.75 0.35
N PRO A 9 -7.31 -3.28 1.54
CA PRO A 9 -7.52 -2.44 2.70
C PRO A 9 -6.16 -1.86 3.15
N HIS A 10 -6.16 -0.64 3.69
CA HIS A 10 -4.95 0.03 4.20
C HIS A 10 -4.80 -0.20 5.71
N GLY A 11 -3.56 -0.12 6.23
CA GLY A 11 -3.30 -0.10 7.67
C GLY A 11 -2.54 -1.30 8.25
N TRP A 12 -1.87 -2.12 7.42
CA TRP A 12 -1.05 -3.25 7.87
C TRP A 12 0.45 -3.08 7.55
N GLY A 13 1.27 -4.05 7.97
CA GLY A 13 2.73 -4.08 7.78
C GLY A 13 3.53 -3.37 8.88
N HIS A 14 3.02 -3.41 10.12
CA HIS A 14 3.64 -2.75 11.29
C HIS A 14 4.71 -3.61 11.97
N ASP A 15 5.09 -4.73 11.36
CA ASP A 15 6.12 -5.68 11.81
C ASP A 15 7.52 -5.34 11.26
N LEU A 16 7.65 -4.31 10.42
CA LEU A 16 8.93 -3.84 9.88
C LEU A 16 9.90 -3.35 10.98
N ALA A 17 11.19 -3.59 10.75
CA ALA A 17 12.26 -3.22 11.67
C ALA A 17 12.26 -1.71 12.00
N GLY A 18 12.41 -1.38 13.28
CA GLY A 18 12.40 0.00 13.77
C GLY A 18 11.01 0.54 14.15
N THR A 19 9.93 -0.15 13.76
CA THR A 19 8.57 0.17 14.19
C THR A 19 8.41 -0.06 15.70
N ARG A 20 7.72 0.84 16.40
CA ARG A 20 7.47 0.78 17.86
C ARG A 20 5.98 0.58 18.19
N LEU A 21 5.26 -0.16 17.34
CA LEU A 21 3.82 -0.39 17.45
C LEU A 21 3.53 -1.87 17.81
N GLY A 22 3.87 -2.27 19.03
CA GLY A 22 3.83 -3.68 19.45
C GLY A 22 2.51 -4.41 19.17
N VAL A 23 1.38 -3.81 19.56
CA VAL A 23 0.05 -4.41 19.32
C VAL A 23 -0.30 -4.50 17.83
N ALA A 24 0.16 -3.56 17.01
CA ALA A 24 -0.12 -3.55 15.57
C ALA A 24 0.76 -4.54 14.81
N ALA A 25 2.02 -4.74 15.25
CA ALA A 25 2.95 -5.70 14.67
C ALA A 25 2.45 -7.16 14.79
N GLU A 26 1.64 -7.47 15.80
CA GLU A 26 1.01 -8.78 15.98
C GLU A 26 -0.15 -9.04 14.99
N ARG A 27 -0.61 -8.03 14.23
CA ARG A 27 -1.76 -8.16 13.33
C ARG A 27 -1.29 -8.58 11.93
N PRO A 28 -1.71 -9.75 11.42
CA PRO A 28 -1.28 -10.22 10.11
C PRO A 28 -1.86 -9.34 9.00
N GLY A 29 -1.03 -8.99 8.03
CA GLY A 29 -1.41 -8.30 6.80
C GLY A 29 -0.23 -7.61 6.14
N VAL A 30 -0.39 -7.19 4.88
CA VAL A 30 0.68 -6.63 4.06
C VAL A 30 0.58 -5.12 3.94
N ASN A 31 1.73 -4.44 3.81
CA ASN A 31 1.78 -3.00 3.62
C ASN A 31 1.42 -2.60 2.18
N LEU A 32 0.22 -2.05 1.95
CA LEU A 32 -0.19 -1.52 0.64
C LEU A 32 0.78 -0.46 0.11
N ASN A 33 1.36 0.37 0.98
CA ASN A 33 2.26 1.44 0.55
C ASN A 33 3.55 0.90 -0.10
N ALA A 34 3.91 -0.37 0.13
CA ALA A 34 5.06 -0.98 -0.53
C ALA A 34 4.89 -1.15 -2.06
N LEU A 35 3.66 -1.02 -2.57
CA LEU A 35 3.35 -1.05 -4.00
C LEU A 35 3.37 0.35 -4.66
N LEU A 36 3.54 1.42 -3.87
CA LEU A 36 3.44 2.80 -4.34
C LEU A 36 4.84 3.41 -4.54
N ASP A 37 4.99 4.25 -5.56
CA ASP A 37 6.20 5.04 -5.76
C ASP A 37 6.16 6.30 -4.88
N GLU A 38 7.09 6.41 -3.93
CA GLU A 38 7.23 7.53 -2.99
C GLU A 38 7.54 8.88 -3.65
N ASN A 39 8.00 8.86 -4.91
CA ASN A 39 8.36 10.05 -5.66
C ASN A 39 7.26 10.53 -6.62
N LEU A 40 6.26 9.68 -6.90
CA LEU A 40 5.21 9.99 -7.87
C LEU A 40 4.19 10.98 -7.31
N ARG A 41 4.11 12.15 -7.94
CA ARG A 41 3.24 13.26 -7.53
C ARG A 41 2.61 13.93 -8.74
N ASP A 42 1.41 14.47 -8.55
CA ASP A 42 0.82 15.41 -9.49
C ASP A 42 1.68 16.69 -9.55
N PRO A 43 2.20 17.10 -10.72
CA PRO A 43 3.19 18.17 -10.81
C PRO A 43 2.65 19.56 -10.48
N LEU A 44 1.32 19.76 -10.54
CA LEU A 44 0.72 21.06 -10.26
C LEU A 44 0.37 21.22 -8.79
N SER A 45 -0.34 20.25 -8.22
CA SER A 45 -0.81 20.29 -6.83
C SER A 45 0.21 19.77 -5.82
N GLY A 46 1.18 18.97 -6.28
CA GLY A 46 2.10 18.23 -5.41
C GLY A 46 1.47 17.02 -4.70
N ASN A 47 0.22 16.67 -5.02
CA ASN A 47 -0.48 15.57 -4.37
C ASN A 47 0.16 14.21 -4.70
N ALA A 48 0.30 13.34 -3.71
CA ALA A 48 0.84 11.99 -3.91
C ALA A 48 -0.13 11.10 -4.68
N VAL A 49 0.39 10.27 -5.58
CA VAL A 49 -0.42 9.30 -6.32
C VAL A 49 -0.52 8.01 -5.50
N LEU A 50 -1.65 7.80 -4.83
CA LEU A 50 -1.87 6.67 -3.92
C LEU A 50 -2.92 5.65 -4.44
N SER A 51 -3.33 5.78 -5.69
CA SER A 51 -4.37 4.95 -6.32
C SER A 51 -4.20 4.94 -7.83
N GLY A 52 -4.86 3.99 -8.51
CA GLY A 52 -4.75 3.85 -9.97
C GLY A 52 -3.38 3.31 -10.44
N VAL A 53 -2.63 2.69 -9.54
CA VAL A 53 -1.34 2.04 -9.84
C VAL A 53 -1.59 0.69 -10.49
N ALA A 54 -0.90 0.41 -11.60
CA ALA A 54 -0.98 -0.87 -12.27
C ALA A 54 -0.31 -1.96 -11.43
N VAL A 55 -0.96 -3.12 -11.32
CA VAL A 55 -0.47 -4.26 -10.56
C VAL A 55 -0.63 -5.54 -11.39
N GLU A 56 0.21 -6.52 -11.09
CA GLU A 56 0.06 -7.89 -11.59
C GLU A 56 -0.34 -8.80 -10.43
N MET A 57 -1.10 -9.86 -10.74
CA MET A 57 -1.50 -10.87 -9.78
C MET A 57 -1.10 -12.23 -10.30
N ALA A 58 -0.52 -13.04 -9.43
CA ALA A 58 -0.28 -14.45 -9.65
C ALA A 58 -0.91 -15.25 -8.51
N PRO A 59 -1.38 -16.48 -8.76
CA PRO A 59 -1.72 -17.40 -7.68
C PRO A 59 -0.47 -17.69 -6.83
N LEU A 60 -0.69 -17.96 -5.55
CA LEU A 60 0.33 -18.44 -4.63
C LEU A 60 0.65 -19.92 -4.87
#